data_AF-A0A4Y7T5N9-F1
#
_entry.id   AF-A0A4Y7T5N9-F1
#
_cell.length_a   1.000
_cell.length_b   1.000
_cell.length_c   1.000
_cell.angle_alpha   90.00
_cell.angle_beta   90.00
_cell.angle_gamma   90.00
#
_symmetry.space_group_name_H-M   'P 1'
#
loop_
_entity.id
_entity.type
_entity.pdbx_description
1 polymer ?
#
loop_
_entity_poly.entity_id
_entity_poly.type
_entity_poly.pdbx_seq_one_letter_code
_entity_poly.pdbx_strand_id
1 'polypeptide(L)'
;MDPEGFAGEKIVKPLTKEELAAFKAAQDRAGVIYISRIPPGMQPPKVRHLMSQHGEVGRVYLQQEDAKRAYLRKKYTSTKKAHYTEGWVEFKNKKVARSVAEMLNAQPIGGKKGSRWRDDIWTMKYLPKFKWNMLTEQVAHEAAMQSAKMRVELSQSRQEQSEYLRNVELAKQLDKRAEKKREKGEDFVLKSHKRAEPARKKAKVESEDRIDANVLSSVF
;
A
#
# COMPACT_ATOMS: atom_id res chain seq x y z
N MET A 1 28.63 9.07 -25.88
CA MET A 1 27.85 9.02 -24.63
C MET A 1 27.00 10.27 -24.61
N ASP A 2 25.74 10.15 -25.03
CA ASP A 2 24.82 11.29 -25.13
C ASP A 2 24.22 11.62 -23.75
N PRO A 3 24.35 12.86 -23.26
CA PRO A 3 23.91 13.26 -21.92
C PRO A 3 22.53 13.95 -21.92
N GLU A 4 21.56 13.45 -22.68
CA GLU A 4 20.22 14.05 -22.73
C GLU A 4 19.14 13.05 -22.29
N GLY A 5 18.84 13.01 -21.00
CA GLY A 5 17.84 12.10 -20.43
C GLY A 5 17.04 12.63 -19.24
N PHE A 6 17.19 13.90 -18.86
CA PHE A 6 16.33 14.50 -17.84
C PHE A 6 15.16 15.23 -18.52
N ALA A 7 14.01 14.58 -18.55
CA ALA A 7 12.75 15.23 -18.88
C ALA A 7 12.50 16.36 -17.86
N GLY A 8 12.62 17.62 -18.30
CA GLY A 8 12.46 18.80 -17.45
C GLY A 8 11.12 18.85 -16.70
N GLU A 9 11.09 19.61 -15.60
CA GLU A 9 9.90 19.85 -14.79
C GLU A 9 8.74 20.34 -15.68
N LYS A 10 7.70 19.52 -15.79
CA LYS A 10 6.47 19.90 -16.49
C LYS A 10 5.79 21.00 -15.67
N ILE A 11 5.91 22.24 -16.12
CA ILE A 11 5.18 23.39 -15.57
C ILE A 11 3.68 23.10 -15.75
N VAL A 12 3.04 22.68 -14.67
CA VAL A 12 1.59 22.44 -14.61
C VAL A 12 0.88 23.79 -14.65
N LYS A 13 0.10 24.03 -15.72
CA LYS A 13 -0.77 25.21 -15.79
C LYS A 13 -1.78 25.14 -14.63
N PRO A 14 -1.91 26.20 -13.81
CA PRO A 14 -2.87 26.21 -12.72
C PRO A 14 -4.30 26.19 -13.29
N LEU A 15 -5.14 25.33 -12.71
CA LEU A 15 -6.52 25.14 -13.11
C LEU A 15 -7.33 26.41 -12.77
N THR A 16 -8.15 26.89 -13.71
CA THR A 16 -9.04 28.03 -13.45
C THR A 16 -10.16 27.63 -12.47
N LYS A 17 -10.78 28.61 -11.82
CA LYS A 17 -11.86 28.35 -10.84
C LYS A 17 -13.05 27.62 -11.47
N GLU A 18 -13.37 27.92 -12.73
CA GLU A 18 -14.45 27.30 -13.48
C GLU A 18 -14.16 25.84 -13.81
N GLU A 19 -12.94 25.54 -14.26
CA GLU A 19 -12.48 24.18 -14.53
C GLU A 19 -12.45 23.33 -13.25
N LEU A 20 -12.07 23.91 -12.11
CA LEU A 20 -12.11 23.23 -10.81
C LEU A 20 -13.55 22.88 -10.40
N ALA A 21 -14.50 23.80 -10.59
CA ALA A 21 -15.90 23.55 -10.31
C ALA A 21 -16.48 22.47 -11.23
N ALA A 22 -16.17 22.51 -12.52
CA ALA A 22 -16.57 21.49 -13.49
C ALA A 22 -15.99 20.11 -13.13
N PHE A 23 -14.73 20.05 -12.70
CA PHE A 23 -14.08 18.82 -12.24
C PHE A 23 -14.76 18.23 -11.00
N LYS A 24 -15.05 19.07 -9.99
CA LYS A 24 -15.78 18.64 -8.78
C LYS A 24 -17.17 18.12 -9.13
N ALA A 25 -17.91 18.85 -9.98
CA ALA A 25 -19.23 18.41 -10.43
C ALA A 25 -19.20 17.09 -11.23
N ALA A 26 -18.15 16.86 -12.03
CA ALA A 26 -17.95 15.59 -12.71
C ALA A 26 -17.66 14.46 -11.71
N GLN A 27 -16.80 14.70 -10.73
CA GLN A 27 -16.48 13.74 -9.67
C GLN A 27 -17.71 13.42 -8.80
N ASP A 28 -18.58 14.39 -8.54
CA ASP A 28 -19.81 14.19 -7.75
C ASP A 28 -20.85 13.35 -8.47
N ARG A 29 -20.91 13.46 -9.81
CA ARG A 29 -21.73 12.60 -10.67
C ARG A 29 -21.16 11.20 -10.82
N ALA A 30 -19.84 11.03 -10.72
CA ALA A 30 -19.19 9.74 -10.80
C ALA A 30 -19.61 8.80 -9.64
N GLY A 31 -19.67 7.51 -9.95
CA GLY A 31 -19.99 6.45 -8.99
C GLY A 31 -19.05 5.27 -9.15
N VAL A 32 -18.76 4.59 -8.05
CA VAL A 32 -17.82 3.46 -8.00
C VAL A 32 -18.56 2.17 -7.66
N ILE A 33 -18.23 1.11 -8.39
CA ILE A 33 -18.67 -0.25 -8.12
C ILE A 33 -17.47 -1.03 -7.56
N TYR A 34 -17.72 -1.74 -6.47
CA TYR A 34 -16.81 -2.74 -5.92
C TYR A 34 -17.12 -4.12 -6.48
N ILE A 35 -16.09 -4.83 -6.92
CA ILE A 35 -16.16 -6.21 -7.39
C ILE A 35 -15.38 -7.07 -6.40
N SER A 36 -16.06 -7.96 -5.70
CA SER A 36 -15.48 -8.75 -4.62
C SER A 36 -14.63 -9.92 -5.11
N ARG A 37 -14.88 -10.40 -6.34
CA ARG A 37 -14.19 -11.56 -6.89
C ARG A 37 -13.88 -11.33 -8.36
N ILE A 38 -12.60 -11.38 -8.71
CA ILE A 38 -12.12 -11.34 -10.08
C ILE A 38 -11.74 -12.77 -10.53
N PRO A 39 -12.27 -13.27 -11.65
CA PRO A 39 -11.88 -14.58 -12.17
C PRO A 39 -10.38 -14.70 -12.48
N PRO A 40 -9.80 -15.90 -12.32
CA PRO A 40 -8.38 -16.12 -12.56
C PRO A 40 -7.97 -15.77 -13.99
N GLY A 41 -6.91 -14.97 -14.12
CA GLY A 41 -6.36 -14.54 -15.41
C GLY A 41 -7.10 -13.36 -16.07
N MET A 42 -8.19 -12.85 -15.49
CA MET A 42 -8.85 -11.64 -15.96
C MET A 42 -8.00 -10.41 -15.66
N GLN A 43 -7.82 -9.53 -16.65
CA GLN A 43 -6.97 -8.32 -16.53
C GLN A 43 -7.83 -7.05 -16.54
N PRO A 44 -7.33 -5.92 -15.99
CA PRO A 44 -8.06 -4.65 -15.96
C PRO A 44 -8.64 -4.19 -17.32
N PRO A 45 -7.92 -4.32 -18.45
CA PRO A 45 -8.48 -3.96 -19.77
C PRO A 45 -9.71 -4.78 -20.15
N LYS A 46 -9.77 -6.06 -19.75
CA LYS A 46 -10.92 -6.93 -20.05
C LYS A 46 -12.12 -6.55 -19.20
N VAL A 47 -11.93 -6.26 -17.92
CA VAL A 47 -12.99 -5.75 -17.03
C VAL A 47 -13.55 -4.45 -17.57
N ARG A 48 -12.67 -3.51 -17.97
CA ARG A 48 -13.06 -2.26 -18.62
C ARG A 48 -13.94 -2.53 -19.84
N HIS A 49 -13.50 -3.38 -20.76
CA HIS A 49 -14.25 -3.69 -21.98
C HIS A 49 -15.64 -4.26 -21.69
N LEU A 50 -15.76 -5.16 -20.72
CA LEU A 50 -17.05 -5.74 -20.32
C LEU A 50 -17.97 -4.67 -19.71
N MET A 51 -17.43 -3.85 -18.81
CA MET A 51 -18.19 -2.78 -18.16
C MET A 51 -18.57 -1.64 -19.12
N SER A 52 -17.76 -1.39 -20.15
CA SER A 52 -18.03 -0.41 -21.20
C SER A 52 -19.29 -0.70 -22.03
N GLN A 53 -19.78 -1.94 -22.03
CA GLN A 53 -21.03 -2.30 -22.71
C GLN A 53 -22.27 -1.70 -22.03
N HIS A 54 -22.17 -1.38 -20.73
CA HIS A 54 -23.29 -0.89 -19.94
C HIS A 54 -23.24 0.63 -19.70
N GLY A 55 -22.10 1.26 -19.93
CA GLY A 55 -21.96 2.71 -19.79
C GLY A 55 -20.52 3.18 -19.88
N GLU A 56 -20.34 4.49 -19.73
CA GLU A 56 -19.03 5.10 -19.84
C GLU A 56 -18.19 4.88 -18.57
N VAL A 57 -17.13 4.07 -18.73
CA VAL A 57 -16.19 3.70 -17.67
C VAL A 57 -15.03 4.68 -17.62
N GLY A 58 -14.80 5.27 -16.44
CA GLY A 58 -13.66 6.12 -16.14
C GLY A 58 -12.45 5.28 -15.74
N ARG A 59 -12.18 5.20 -14.44
CA ARG A 59 -11.01 4.48 -13.89
C ARG A 59 -11.35 3.05 -13.50
N VAL A 60 -10.36 2.15 -13.63
CA VAL A 60 -10.46 0.74 -13.24
C VAL A 60 -9.19 0.37 -12.49
N TYR A 61 -9.37 -0.23 -11.32
CA TYR A 61 -8.30 -0.63 -10.43
C TYR A 61 -8.61 -2.03 -9.95
N LEU A 62 -7.66 -2.94 -10.11
CA LEU A 62 -7.79 -4.29 -9.59
C LEU A 62 -6.66 -4.50 -8.58
N GLN A 63 -7.03 -4.92 -7.38
CA GLN A 63 -6.05 -5.26 -6.35
C GLN A 63 -5.37 -6.55 -6.73
N GLN A 64 -4.06 -6.49 -6.91
CA GLN A 64 -3.25 -7.69 -7.07
C GLN A 64 -3.28 -8.49 -5.78
N GLU A 65 -3.27 -9.81 -5.92
CA GLU A 65 -3.12 -10.69 -4.78
C GLU A 65 -1.84 -10.37 -3.97
N ASP A 66 -1.82 -10.81 -2.70
CA ASP A 66 -0.64 -10.69 -1.86
C ASP A 66 0.59 -11.38 -2.48
N ALA A 67 1.75 -10.76 -2.35
CA ALA A 67 3.01 -11.23 -2.95
C ALA A 67 3.37 -12.65 -2.53
N LYS A 68 3.04 -13.06 -1.29
CA LYS A 68 3.26 -14.43 -0.81
C LYS A 68 2.36 -15.43 -1.54
N ARG A 69 1.08 -15.09 -1.73
CA ARG A 69 0.12 -15.92 -2.48
C ARG A 69 0.50 -16.01 -3.95
N ALA A 70 0.93 -14.89 -4.54
CA ALA A 70 1.46 -14.84 -5.90
C ALA A 70 2.69 -15.74 -6.05
N TYR A 71 3.62 -15.69 -5.10
CA TYR A 71 4.82 -16.53 -5.10
C TYR A 71 4.48 -18.02 -5.03
N LEU A 72 3.62 -18.42 -4.08
CA LEU A 72 3.20 -19.81 -3.93
C LEU A 72 2.45 -20.30 -5.18
N ARG A 73 1.53 -19.52 -5.75
CA ARG A 73 0.87 -19.92 -7.01
C ARG A 73 1.91 -20.09 -8.12
N LYS A 74 2.79 -19.11 -8.34
CA LYS A 74 3.80 -19.19 -9.41
C LYS A 74 4.74 -20.39 -9.24
N LYS A 75 4.98 -20.83 -8.01
CA LYS A 75 5.80 -22.01 -7.69
C LYS A 75 5.06 -23.32 -7.98
N TYR A 76 3.78 -23.42 -7.61
CA TYR A 76 3.02 -24.68 -7.67
C TYR A 76 2.03 -24.78 -8.86
N THR A 77 1.88 -23.73 -9.67
CA THR A 77 0.91 -23.68 -10.78
C THR A 77 1.57 -23.19 -12.06
N SER A 78 1.18 -23.77 -13.20
CA SER A 78 1.70 -23.39 -14.53
C SER A 78 1.35 -21.96 -14.97
N THR A 79 0.26 -21.39 -14.42
CA THR A 79 -0.18 -20.02 -14.74
C THR A 79 0.65 -18.96 -14.01
N LYS A 80 1.55 -18.31 -14.75
CA LYS A 80 2.43 -17.24 -14.25
C LYS A 80 1.83 -15.83 -14.33
N LYS A 81 0.60 -15.69 -14.84
CA LYS A 81 -0.09 -14.39 -14.97
C LYS A 81 -0.41 -13.80 -13.60
N ALA A 82 -0.58 -12.48 -13.54
CA ALA A 82 -1.06 -11.79 -12.33
C ALA A 82 -2.51 -12.19 -12.07
N HIS A 83 -2.82 -12.49 -10.81
CA HIS A 83 -4.18 -12.69 -10.33
C HIS A 83 -4.59 -11.50 -9.48
N TYR A 84 -5.86 -11.16 -9.59
CA TYR A 84 -6.47 -10.09 -8.83
C TYR A 84 -7.51 -10.68 -7.90
N THR A 85 -7.63 -10.12 -6.71
CA THR A 85 -8.61 -10.56 -5.70
C THR A 85 -9.88 -9.75 -5.84
N GLU A 86 -9.73 -8.44 -5.84
CA GLU A 86 -10.80 -7.45 -5.77
C GLU A 86 -10.63 -6.39 -6.85
N GLY A 87 -11.69 -5.63 -7.12
CA GLY A 87 -11.66 -4.57 -8.11
C GLY A 87 -12.61 -3.42 -7.81
N TRP A 88 -12.24 -2.24 -8.31
CA TRP A 88 -13.05 -1.03 -8.28
C TRP A 88 -13.16 -0.49 -9.70
N VAL A 89 -14.39 -0.21 -10.10
CA VAL A 89 -14.73 0.33 -11.41
C VAL A 89 -15.49 1.63 -11.21
N GLU A 90 -14.95 2.73 -11.73
CA GLU A 90 -15.61 4.02 -11.74
C GLU A 90 -16.39 4.20 -13.04
N PHE A 91 -17.66 4.56 -12.91
CA PHE A 91 -18.48 5.06 -14.00
C PHE A 91 -18.64 6.57 -13.89
N LYS A 92 -18.74 7.26 -15.03
CA LYS A 92 -18.98 8.71 -15.04
C LYS A 92 -20.32 9.11 -14.43
N ASN A 93 -21.30 8.21 -14.44
CA ASN A 93 -22.64 8.43 -13.90
C ASN A 93 -22.99 7.41 -12.79
N LYS A 94 -23.24 7.90 -11.58
CA LYS A 94 -23.59 7.07 -10.41
C LYS A 94 -24.91 6.31 -10.56
N LYS A 95 -25.86 6.83 -11.34
CA LYS A 95 -27.12 6.13 -11.66
C LYS A 95 -26.86 4.86 -12.47
N VAL A 96 -25.98 4.97 -13.46
CA VAL A 96 -25.52 3.82 -14.26
C VAL A 96 -24.76 2.84 -13.39
N ALA A 97 -23.82 3.33 -12.56
CA ALA A 97 -23.08 2.49 -11.62
C ALA A 97 -24.00 1.65 -10.72
N ARG A 98 -25.05 2.28 -10.17
CA ARG A 98 -26.04 1.61 -9.34
C ARG A 98 -26.83 0.55 -10.11
N SER A 99 -27.37 0.91 -11.27
CA SER A 99 -28.15 -0.02 -12.11
C SER A 99 -27.29 -1.21 -12.58
N VAL A 100 -26.04 -0.97 -12.97
CA VAL A 100 -25.10 -2.02 -13.39
C VAL A 100 -24.79 -2.96 -12.23
N ALA A 101 -24.55 -2.44 -11.03
CA ALA A 101 -24.31 -3.26 -9.86
C ALA A 101 -25.54 -4.12 -9.52
N GLU A 102 -26.74 -3.57 -9.56
CA GLU A 102 -27.99 -4.32 -9.28
C GLU A 102 -28.28 -5.36 -10.37
N MET A 103 -28.03 -5.01 -11.64
CA MET A 103 -28.31 -5.88 -12.80
C MET A 103 -27.33 -7.03 -12.94
N LEU A 104 -26.03 -6.77 -12.79
CA LEU A 104 -24.99 -7.78 -13.04
C LEU A 104 -24.63 -8.58 -11.79
N ASN A 105 -25.00 -8.12 -10.59
CA ASN A 105 -24.72 -8.90 -9.39
C ASN A 105 -25.45 -10.25 -9.43
N ALA A 106 -24.72 -11.31 -9.09
CA ALA A 106 -25.15 -12.70 -9.18
C ALA A 106 -25.50 -13.20 -10.59
N GLN A 107 -25.16 -12.44 -11.64
CA GLN A 107 -25.29 -12.89 -13.03
C GLN A 107 -23.98 -13.50 -13.54
N PRO A 108 -24.06 -14.49 -14.45
CA PRO A 108 -22.88 -15.00 -15.14
C PRO A 108 -22.27 -13.89 -16.02
N ILE A 109 -20.95 -13.87 -16.17
CA ILE A 109 -20.24 -12.89 -17.01
C ILE A 109 -20.67 -13.02 -18.48
N GLY A 110 -20.96 -14.25 -18.92
CA GLY A 110 -21.45 -14.52 -20.27
C GLY A 110 -20.38 -14.38 -21.36
N GLY A 111 -20.80 -14.07 -22.59
CA GLY A 111 -19.93 -13.90 -23.76
C GLY A 111 -20.07 -14.98 -24.84
N LYS A 112 -19.02 -15.18 -25.65
CA LYS A 112 -18.97 -16.15 -26.77
C LYS A 112 -18.71 -17.59 -26.29
N LYS A 113 -19.19 -18.59 -27.06
CA LYS A 113 -19.07 -20.01 -26.70
C LYS A 113 -17.58 -20.36 -26.67
N GLY A 114 -17.11 -20.95 -25.56
CA GLY A 114 -15.69 -21.18 -25.32
C GLY A 114 -14.94 -20.01 -24.64
N SER A 115 -15.61 -18.91 -24.27
CA SER A 115 -14.97 -17.88 -23.43
C SER A 115 -14.61 -18.45 -22.07
N ARG A 116 -13.35 -18.22 -21.64
CA ARG A 116 -12.79 -18.76 -20.38
C ARG A 116 -13.59 -18.42 -19.13
N TRP A 117 -14.22 -17.26 -19.11
CA TRP A 117 -14.91 -16.73 -17.93
C TRP A 117 -16.43 -16.71 -18.08
N ARG A 118 -16.98 -17.47 -19.03
CA ARG A 118 -18.42 -17.45 -19.34
C ARG A 118 -19.28 -17.75 -18.11
N ASP A 119 -18.94 -18.83 -17.42
CA ASP A 119 -19.74 -19.42 -16.35
C ASP A 119 -19.36 -18.86 -14.98
N ASP A 120 -18.34 -18.00 -14.92
CA ASP A 120 -18.01 -17.25 -13.72
C ASP A 120 -19.17 -16.28 -13.40
N ILE A 121 -19.42 -16.08 -12.12
CA ILE A 121 -20.49 -15.22 -11.62
C ILE A 121 -19.90 -13.90 -11.14
N TRP A 122 -20.53 -12.81 -11.53
CA TRP A 122 -20.21 -11.49 -10.99
C TRP A 122 -20.69 -11.36 -9.55
N THR A 123 -19.81 -10.90 -8.67
CA THR A 123 -20.17 -10.48 -7.31
C THR A 123 -19.75 -9.03 -7.13
N MET A 124 -20.71 -8.12 -7.19
CA MET A 124 -20.44 -6.69 -7.18
C MET A 124 -21.45 -5.90 -6.37
N LYS A 125 -21.01 -4.75 -5.85
CA LYS A 125 -21.82 -3.86 -5.03
C LYS A 125 -21.52 -2.40 -5.38
N TYR A 126 -22.57 -1.61 -5.56
CA TYR A 126 -22.42 -0.16 -5.67
C TYR A 126 -22.07 0.44 -4.30
N LEU A 127 -21.07 1.32 -4.28
CA LEU A 127 -20.63 1.99 -3.06
C LEU A 127 -21.23 3.41 -2.98
N PRO A 128 -22.29 3.63 -2.18
CA PRO A 128 -22.88 4.96 -2.03
C PRO A 128 -21.90 5.90 -1.33
N LYS A 129 -21.86 7.17 -1.77
CA LYS A 129 -20.99 8.24 -1.25
C LYS A 129 -19.48 7.98 -1.38
N PHE A 130 -19.06 6.82 -1.87
CA PHE A 130 -17.67 6.49 -2.10
C PHE A 130 -17.16 7.12 -3.39
N LYS A 131 -15.98 7.73 -3.34
CA LYS A 131 -15.33 8.39 -4.48
C LYS A 131 -13.97 7.76 -4.72
N TRP A 132 -13.54 7.74 -5.99
CA TRP A 132 -12.27 7.15 -6.38
C TRP A 132 -11.06 7.71 -5.61
N ASN A 133 -11.06 9.00 -5.31
CA ASN A 133 -9.95 9.63 -4.60
C ASN A 133 -9.74 9.01 -3.21
N MET A 134 -10.81 8.57 -2.55
CA MET A 134 -10.74 7.88 -1.25
C MET A 134 -10.02 6.53 -1.37
N LEU A 135 -10.26 5.79 -2.47
CA LEU A 135 -9.55 4.54 -2.75
C LEU A 135 -8.06 4.80 -2.93
N THR A 136 -7.70 5.77 -3.76
CA THR A 136 -6.30 6.05 -4.05
C THR A 136 -5.58 6.62 -2.83
N GLU A 137 -6.26 7.41 -2.01
CA GLU A 137 -5.73 7.94 -0.76
C GLU A 137 -5.45 6.82 0.23
N GLN A 138 -6.41 5.89 0.42
CA GLN A 138 -6.22 4.73 1.28
C GLN A 138 -5.06 3.85 0.80
N VAL A 139 -5.02 3.49 -0.49
CA VAL A 139 -3.95 2.66 -1.05
C VAL A 139 -2.58 3.35 -0.94
N ALA A 140 -2.52 4.66 -1.20
CA ALA A 140 -1.28 5.42 -1.05
C ALA A 140 -0.82 5.50 0.41
N HIS A 141 -1.76 5.68 1.34
CA HIS A 141 -1.47 5.71 2.77
C HIS A 141 -0.95 4.36 3.27
N GLU A 142 -1.61 3.26 2.91
CA GLU A 142 -1.16 1.89 3.24
C GLU A 142 0.23 1.60 2.67
N ALA A 143 0.48 1.95 1.41
CA ALA A 143 1.78 1.80 0.77
C ALA A 143 2.86 2.66 1.47
N ALA A 144 2.53 3.90 1.84
CA ALA A 144 3.43 4.80 2.55
C ALA A 144 3.79 4.24 3.93
N MET A 145 2.80 3.82 4.72
CA MET A 145 3.01 3.19 6.03
C MET A 145 3.87 1.93 5.93
N GLN A 146 3.56 1.04 4.98
CA GLN A 146 4.34 -0.17 4.77
C GLN A 146 5.78 0.16 4.39
N SER A 147 6.00 1.11 3.47
CA SER A 147 7.34 1.53 3.06
C SER A 147 8.14 2.18 4.21
N ALA A 148 7.48 2.96 5.06
CA ALA A 148 8.08 3.59 6.22
C ALA A 148 8.50 2.54 7.26
N LYS A 149 7.63 1.57 7.56
CA LYS A 149 7.95 0.44 8.44
C LYS A 149 9.16 -0.36 7.94
N MET A 150 9.14 -0.76 6.66
CA MET A 150 10.26 -1.49 6.05
C MET A 150 11.57 -0.69 6.09
N ARG A 151 11.52 0.63 5.92
CA ARG A 151 12.68 1.51 6.00
C ARG A 151 13.26 1.56 7.42
N VAL A 152 12.40 1.66 8.42
CA VAL A 152 12.82 1.65 9.84
C VAL A 152 13.45 0.31 10.20
N GLU A 153 12.82 -0.81 9.83
CA GLU A 153 13.37 -2.16 10.07
C GLU A 153 14.74 -2.34 9.39
N LEU A 154 14.87 -1.89 8.13
CA LEU A 154 16.15 -1.95 7.42
C LEU A 154 17.23 -1.07 8.07
N SER A 155 16.85 0.10 8.57
CA SER A 155 17.78 0.99 9.29
C SER A 155 18.25 0.39 10.61
N GLN A 156 17.34 -0.21 11.39
CA GLN A 156 17.65 -0.89 12.65
C GLN A 156 18.60 -2.07 12.40
N SER A 157 18.28 -2.93 11.43
CA SER A 157 19.12 -4.06 11.07
C SER A 157 20.51 -3.63 10.60
N ARG A 158 20.61 -2.57 9.78
CA ARG A 158 21.91 -2.01 9.35
C ARG A 158 22.72 -1.45 10.51
N GLN A 159 22.07 -0.78 11.46
CA GLN A 159 22.74 -0.27 12.65
C GLN A 159 23.28 -1.42 13.51
N GLU A 160 22.47 -2.45 13.77
CA GLU A 160 22.89 -3.64 14.52
C GLU A 160 24.06 -4.37 13.84
N GLN A 161 24.01 -4.52 12.51
CA GLN A 161 25.11 -5.10 11.74
C GLN A 161 26.39 -4.27 11.84
N SER A 162 26.29 -2.95 11.74
CA SER A 162 27.43 -2.04 11.88
C SER A 162 28.02 -2.09 13.29
N GLU A 163 27.18 -2.09 14.32
CA GLU A 163 27.60 -2.23 15.72
C GLU A 163 28.27 -3.57 15.98
N TYR A 164 27.75 -4.66 15.42
CA TYR A 164 28.36 -5.99 15.52
C TYR A 164 29.76 -6.01 14.90
N LEU A 165 29.92 -5.50 13.68
CA LEU A 165 31.23 -5.42 13.02
C LEU A 165 32.22 -4.58 13.82
N ARG A 166 31.77 -3.43 14.36
CA ARG A 166 32.59 -2.57 15.21
C ARG A 166 33.04 -3.27 16.49
N ASN A 167 32.14 -4.01 17.14
CA ASN A 167 32.46 -4.75 18.37
C ASN A 167 33.44 -5.91 18.11
N VAL A 168 33.29 -6.62 16.99
CA VAL A 168 34.22 -7.69 16.58
C VAL A 168 35.60 -7.11 16.28
N GLU A 169 35.69 -5.98 15.58
CA GLU A 169 36.96 -5.31 15.34
C GLU A 169 37.61 -4.85 16.64
N LEU A 170 36.83 -4.26 17.55
CA LEU A 170 37.31 -3.81 18.85
C LEU A 170 37.80 -4.98 19.71
N ALA A 171 37.09 -6.12 19.71
CA ALA A 171 37.53 -7.35 20.37
C ALA A 171 38.87 -7.84 19.82
N LYS A 172 39.01 -7.95 18.48
CA LYS A 172 40.29 -8.33 17.84
C LYS A 172 41.44 -7.38 18.20
N GLN A 173 41.16 -6.08 18.31
CA GLN A 173 42.17 -5.10 18.71
C GLN A 173 42.56 -5.24 20.20
N LEU A 174 41.60 -5.53 21.08
CA LEU A 174 41.85 -5.79 22.49
C LEU A 174 42.65 -7.08 22.70
N ASP A 175 42.30 -8.16 21.99
CA ASP A 175 43.01 -9.44 22.05
C ASP A 175 44.48 -9.26 21.64
N LYS A 176 44.74 -8.59 20.51
CA LYS A 176 46.10 -8.25 20.06
C LYS A 176 46.88 -7.41 21.06
N ARG A 177 46.21 -6.48 21.78
CA ARG A 177 46.85 -5.66 22.82
C ARG A 177 47.15 -6.48 24.08
N ALA A 178 46.24 -7.38 24.45
CA ALA A 178 46.42 -8.28 25.59
C ALA A 178 47.57 -9.26 25.34
N GLU A 179 47.68 -9.84 24.15
CA GLU A 179 48.79 -10.71 23.73
C GLU A 179 50.14 -9.98 23.84
N LYS A 180 50.26 -8.77 23.25
CA LYS A 180 51.49 -7.96 23.33
C LYS A 180 51.89 -7.57 24.74
N LYS A 181 50.92 -7.40 25.65
CA LYS A 181 51.20 -7.08 27.06
C LYS A 181 51.60 -8.30 27.88
N ARG A 182 50.98 -9.46 27.60
CA ARG A 182 51.40 -10.76 28.14
C ARG A 182 52.84 -11.09 27.74
N GLU A 183 53.23 -10.84 26.49
CA GLU A 183 54.62 -11.01 26.02
C GLU A 183 55.63 -10.09 26.74
N LYS A 184 55.18 -8.94 27.24
CA LYS A 184 56.01 -7.97 27.98
C LYS A 184 55.97 -8.14 29.51
N GLY A 185 55.21 -9.11 30.03
CA GLY A 185 55.11 -9.39 31.46
C GLY A 185 54.30 -8.36 32.27
N GLU A 186 53.48 -7.53 31.62
CA GLU A 186 52.61 -6.55 32.30
C GLU A 186 51.16 -7.05 32.40
N ASP A 187 50.53 -6.93 33.57
CA ASP A 187 49.13 -7.32 33.77
C ASP A 187 48.15 -6.43 32.99
N PHE A 188 47.24 -7.05 32.23
CA PHE A 188 46.20 -6.34 31.47
C PHE A 188 44.87 -6.31 32.23
N VAL A 189 44.55 -5.17 32.83
CA VAL A 189 43.24 -4.92 33.45
C VAL A 189 42.32 -4.22 32.46
N LEU A 190 41.25 -4.89 32.02
CA LEU A 190 40.17 -4.28 31.23
C LEU A 190 39.45 -3.24 32.09
N LYS A 191 39.64 -1.95 31.79
CA LYS A 191 38.82 -0.87 32.37
C LYS A 191 37.43 -0.91 31.72
N SER A 192 36.43 -1.35 32.46
CA SER A 192 35.04 -1.32 32.00
C SER A 192 34.55 0.12 31.97
N HIS A 193 34.44 0.70 30.77
CA HIS A 193 33.65 1.89 30.59
C HIS A 193 32.17 1.48 30.68
N LYS A 194 31.49 1.86 31.78
CA LYS A 194 30.03 1.74 31.90
C LYS A 194 29.41 2.41 30.67
N ARG A 195 28.74 1.63 29.82
CA ARG A 195 27.97 2.12 28.68
C ARG A 195 26.91 3.06 29.24
N ALA A 196 26.97 4.35 28.92
CA ALA A 196 25.90 5.28 29.26
C ALA A 196 24.64 4.83 28.52
N GLU A 197 23.57 4.51 29.25
CA GLU A 197 22.30 4.15 28.65
C GLU A 197 21.84 5.31 27.76
N PRO A 198 21.42 5.05 26.51
CA PRO A 198 20.83 6.09 25.69
C PRO A 198 19.55 6.54 26.38
N ALA A 199 19.52 7.81 26.79
CA ALA A 199 18.34 8.43 27.40
C ALA A 199 17.15 8.23 26.45
N ARG A 200 16.21 7.35 26.82
CA ARG A 200 14.91 7.22 26.17
C ARG A 200 14.25 8.59 26.24
N LYS A 201 14.30 9.37 25.15
CA LYS A 201 13.42 10.51 24.95
C LYS A 201 12.00 9.94 24.93
N LYS A 202 11.30 10.02 26.08
CA LYS A 202 9.85 9.83 26.14
C LYS A 202 9.26 10.87 25.19
N ALA A 203 8.87 10.45 24.00
CA ALA A 203 7.96 11.22 23.18
C ALA A 203 6.68 11.35 24.01
N LYS A 204 6.43 12.56 24.49
CA LYS A 204 5.20 12.95 25.19
C LYS A 204 4.09 12.83 24.15
N VAL A 205 3.46 11.66 24.09
CA VAL A 205 2.18 11.50 23.41
C VAL A 205 1.19 12.18 24.34
N GLU A 206 0.91 13.45 24.06
CA GLU A 206 -0.25 14.15 24.64
C GLU A 206 -1.50 13.39 24.17
N SER A 207 -2.10 12.67 25.10
CA SER A 207 -3.40 12.04 24.95
C SER A 207 -4.48 13.13 25.04
N GLU A 208 -4.84 13.74 23.91
CA GLU A 208 -6.18 14.28 23.70
C GLU A 208 -7.12 13.09 23.48
N ASP A 209 -7.59 12.47 24.56
CA ASP A 209 -8.72 11.53 24.52
C ASP A 209 -9.22 11.27 25.95
N ARG A 210 -9.56 12.33 26.69
CA ARG A 210 -10.43 12.27 27.88
C ARG A 210 -11.21 13.57 28.02
N ILE A 211 -12.28 13.70 27.24
CA ILE A 211 -13.38 14.60 27.54
C ILE A 211 -14.60 13.71 27.86
N ASP A 212 -14.82 13.57 29.16
CA ASP A 212 -16.10 13.56 29.86
C ASP A 212 -17.14 12.46 29.59
N ALA A 213 -16.97 11.32 30.28
CA ALA A 213 -18.04 10.39 30.61
C ALA A 213 -18.79 10.76 31.91
N ASN A 214 -18.88 12.05 32.28
CA ASN A 214 -19.54 12.46 33.54
C ASN A 214 -20.39 13.76 33.45
N VAL A 215 -20.99 14.05 32.29
CA VAL A 215 -21.93 15.19 32.12
C VAL A 215 -23.34 14.72 31.71
N LEU A 216 -23.75 13.51 32.11
CA LEU A 216 -25.12 13.01 31.89
C LEU A 216 -25.81 12.54 33.19
N SER A 217 -25.47 13.13 34.34
CA SER A 217 -26.16 12.86 35.61
C SER A 217 -26.51 14.10 36.43
N SER A 218 -26.42 15.29 35.84
CA SER A 218 -27.00 16.47 36.46
C SER A 218 -27.58 17.38 35.40
N VAL A 219 -28.89 17.61 35.51
CA VAL A 219 -29.75 18.54 34.74
C VAL A 219 -30.52 17.88 33.57
N PHE A 220 -31.75 17.43 33.90
CA PHE A 220 -32.89 16.98 33.06
C PHE A 220 -32.81 15.62 32.35
#